data_AF-A0A9P3EVD5-F1
#
_entry.id   AF-A0A9P3EVD5-F1
#
_cell.length_a   1.000
_cell.length_b   1.000
_cell.length_c   1.000
_cell.angle_alpha   90.00
_cell.angle_beta   90.00
_cell.angle_gamma   90.00
#
_symmetry.space_group_name_H-M   'P 1'
#
loop_
_entity.id
_entity.type
_entity.pdbx_description
1 polymer ?
#
loop_
_entity_poly.entity_id
_entity_poly.type
_entity_poly.pdbx_seq_one_letter_code
_entity_poly.pdbx_strand_id
1 'polypeptide(L)'
;MSWVTRVGRFLTFSWKSGTTGVQGINETSAQTAVEEAVVKLKGSFPELGKAKNAKVMSRPHSTPKADGRKDPLHANFEITSEEGQRITSVHYYPNPLGGKNVWFSRPKYNDGKKVNDYFPKEEQSGNGSGGKA
;
A
#
# COMPACT_ATOMS: atom_id res chain seq x y z
N MET A 1 -2.68 -8.66 -19.45
CA MET A 1 -2.42 -7.56 -18.48
C MET A 1 -3.40 -6.43 -18.79
N SER A 2 -4.27 -6.04 -17.85
CA SER A 2 -5.03 -4.79 -17.99
C SER A 2 -4.19 -3.63 -17.47
N TRP A 3 -3.93 -2.66 -18.33
CA TRP A 3 -3.31 -1.39 -17.99
C TRP A 3 -4.44 -0.37 -17.88
N VAL A 4 -4.65 0.20 -16.70
CA VAL A 4 -5.67 1.24 -16.51
C VAL A 4 -4.94 2.58 -16.41
N THR A 5 -4.82 3.26 -17.54
CA THR A 5 -4.33 4.63 -17.62
C THR A 5 -5.55 5.55 -17.62
N ARG A 6 -5.85 6.20 -16.49
CA ARG A 6 -6.76 7.36 -16.52
C ARG A 6 -5.95 8.55 -17.04
N VAL A 7 -6.49 9.26 -18.01
CA VAL A 7 -5.92 10.51 -18.54
C VAL A 7 -5.67 11.46 -17.35
N GLY A 8 -4.43 11.93 -17.18
CA GLY A 8 -4.05 12.85 -16.10
C GLY A 8 -3.34 12.23 -14.88
N ARG A 9 -3.10 10.91 -14.85
CA ARG A 9 -2.33 10.27 -13.77
C ARG A 9 -0.82 10.52 -13.88
N PHE A 10 -0.21 10.78 -12.73
CA PHE A 10 1.24 10.85 -12.52
C PHE A 10 1.90 9.46 -12.55
N LEU A 11 1.21 8.43 -12.06
CA LEU A 11 1.69 7.05 -12.06
C LEU A 11 0.84 6.13 -12.95
N THR A 12 1.53 5.29 -13.71
CA THR A 12 0.93 4.13 -14.37
C THR A 12 0.88 2.97 -13.40
N PHE A 13 -0.31 2.40 -13.21
CA PHE A 13 -0.52 1.29 -12.30
C PHE A 13 -0.67 -0.04 -13.04
N SER A 14 -0.05 -1.08 -12.50
CA SER A 14 -0.21 -2.44 -13.00
C SER A 14 -0.31 -3.46 -11.88
N TRP A 15 -1.15 -4.46 -12.09
CA TRP A 15 -1.33 -5.59 -11.19
C TRP A 15 -0.91 -6.86 -11.92
N LYS A 16 0.01 -7.62 -11.32
CA LYS A 16 0.42 -8.92 -11.87
C LYS A 16 -0.78 -9.88 -11.89
N SER A 17 -0.80 -10.82 -12.82
CA SER A 17 -1.82 -11.87 -12.81
C SER A 17 -1.88 -12.57 -11.45
N GLY A 18 -3.10 -12.76 -10.92
CA GLY A 18 -3.34 -13.35 -9.62
C GLY A 18 -3.22 -12.41 -8.42
N THR A 19 -2.97 -11.10 -8.63
CA THR A 19 -2.92 -10.10 -7.54
C THR A 19 -4.15 -9.19 -7.47
N THR A 20 -5.06 -9.28 -8.45
CA THR A 20 -6.32 -8.54 -8.52
C THR A 20 -7.48 -9.30 -7.84
N GLY A 21 -8.59 -8.60 -7.62
CA GLY A 21 -9.84 -9.20 -7.13
C GLY A 21 -9.76 -9.78 -5.72
N VAL A 22 -8.81 -9.33 -4.90
CA VAL A 22 -8.70 -9.77 -3.50
C VAL A 22 -9.77 -9.09 -2.67
N GLN A 23 -10.60 -9.89 -1.98
CA GLN A 23 -11.63 -9.39 -1.07
C GLN A 23 -11.02 -8.43 -0.04
N GLY A 24 -11.63 -7.26 0.13
CA GLY A 24 -11.14 -6.20 1.02
C GLY A 24 -10.13 -5.24 0.39
N ILE A 25 -9.66 -5.49 -0.84
CA ILE A 25 -8.82 -4.55 -1.59
C ILE A 25 -9.62 -3.96 -2.75
N ASN A 26 -9.89 -2.66 -2.67
CA ASN A 26 -10.35 -1.90 -3.82
C ASN A 26 -9.14 -1.38 -4.61
N GLU A 27 -8.94 -1.90 -5.81
CA GLU A 27 -7.79 -1.55 -6.66
C GLU A 27 -7.76 -0.07 -7.04
N THR A 28 -8.92 0.54 -7.27
CA THR A 28 -8.99 1.97 -7.63
C THR A 28 -8.60 2.83 -6.43
N SER A 29 -9.14 2.54 -5.25
CA SER A 29 -8.78 3.25 -4.00
C SER A 29 -7.30 3.10 -3.68
N ALA A 30 -6.75 1.89 -3.85
CA ALA A 30 -5.33 1.62 -3.64
C ALA A 30 -4.45 2.47 -4.57
N GLN A 31 -4.78 2.50 -5.86
CA GLN A 31 -4.04 3.29 -6.85
C GLN A 31 -4.11 4.79 -6.54
N THR A 32 -5.31 5.31 -6.24
CA THR A 32 -5.50 6.73 -5.91
C THR A 32 -4.72 7.12 -4.66
N ALA A 33 -4.84 6.35 -3.57
CA ALA A 33 -4.15 6.67 -2.32
C ALA A 33 -2.62 6.65 -2.49
N VAL A 34 -2.08 5.66 -3.24
CA VAL A 34 -0.64 5.59 -3.52
C VAL A 34 -0.16 6.76 -4.37
N GLU A 35 -0.93 7.13 -5.40
CA GLU A 35 -0.62 8.27 -6.26
C GLU A 35 -0.60 9.59 -5.49
N GLU A 36 -1.64 9.85 -4.69
CA GLU A 36 -1.74 11.05 -3.85
C GLU A 36 -0.58 11.13 -2.87
N ALA A 37 -0.21 10.02 -2.24
CA ALA A 37 0.91 9.96 -1.31
C ALA A 37 2.26 10.29 -2.00
N VAL A 38 2.49 9.76 -3.20
CA VAL A 38 3.70 10.06 -3.98
C VAL A 38 3.70 11.51 -4.45
N VAL A 39 2.59 12.02 -4.97
CA VAL A 39 2.45 13.41 -5.43
C VAL A 39 2.67 14.41 -4.28
N LYS A 40 2.16 14.11 -3.09
CA LYS A 40 2.36 14.94 -1.90
C LYS A 40 3.84 15.06 -1.50
N LEU A 41 4.60 13.97 -1.67
CA LEU A 41 5.98 13.88 -1.20
C LEU A 41 7.03 14.26 -2.26
N LYS A 42 6.70 14.24 -3.55
CA LYS A 42 7.70 14.50 -4.62
C LYS A 42 8.35 15.88 -4.56
N GLY A 43 7.69 16.88 -3.96
CA GLY A 43 8.26 18.21 -3.75
C GLY A 43 9.40 18.21 -2.72
N SER A 44 9.30 17.37 -1.70
CA SER A 44 10.31 17.24 -0.64
C SER A 44 11.35 16.16 -0.93
N PHE A 45 11.01 15.19 -1.78
CA PHE A 45 11.87 14.06 -2.16
C PHE A 45 11.94 13.95 -3.68
N PRO A 46 12.92 14.63 -4.32
CA PRO A 46 13.01 14.72 -5.78
C PRO A 46 13.08 13.37 -6.50
N GLU A 47 13.60 12.32 -5.85
CA GLU A 47 13.61 10.98 -6.41
C GLU A 47 12.19 10.41 -6.61
N LEU A 48 11.21 10.80 -5.80
CA LEU A 48 9.80 10.43 -6.01
C LEU A 48 9.20 11.19 -7.21
N GLY A 49 9.77 12.34 -7.59
CA GLY A 49 9.41 13.06 -8.81
C GLY A 49 9.75 12.27 -10.08
N LYS A 50 10.68 11.31 -10.00
CA LYS A 50 11.01 10.40 -11.10
C LYS A 50 10.08 9.18 -11.18
N ALA A 51 9.19 8.98 -10.21
CA ALA A 51 8.28 7.85 -10.20
C ALA A 51 7.32 7.93 -11.38
N LYS A 52 7.20 6.82 -12.12
CA LYS A 52 6.30 6.71 -13.27
C LYS A 52 5.44 5.47 -13.22
N ASN A 53 5.92 4.40 -12.60
CA ASN A 53 5.22 3.13 -12.55
C ASN A 53 5.04 2.66 -11.11
N ALA A 54 3.88 2.07 -10.84
CA ALA A 54 3.54 1.43 -9.58
C ALA A 54 2.98 0.04 -9.85
N LYS A 55 3.67 -1.00 -9.40
CA LYS A 55 3.35 -2.40 -9.72
C LYS A 55 3.11 -3.24 -8.49
N VAL A 56 1.98 -3.95 -8.45
CA VAL A 56 1.73 -4.95 -7.42
C VAL A 56 2.34 -6.28 -7.83
N MET A 57 3.38 -6.69 -7.10
CA MET A 57 4.19 -7.87 -7.43
C MET A 57 3.70 -9.15 -6.74
N SER A 58 3.01 -9.01 -5.61
CA SER A 58 2.50 -10.11 -4.78
C SER A 58 0.99 -9.94 -4.55
N ARG A 59 0.27 -11.07 -4.43
CA ARG A 59 -1.14 -11.04 -4.09
C ARG A 59 -1.32 -10.37 -2.71
N PRO A 60 -2.22 -9.38 -2.56
CA PRO A 60 -2.53 -8.79 -1.27
C PRO A 60 -2.87 -9.85 -0.22
N HIS A 61 -2.29 -9.72 0.97
CA HIS A 61 -2.42 -10.70 2.05
C HIS A 61 -2.22 -10.03 3.42
N SER A 62 -2.56 -10.76 4.49
CA SER A 62 -2.15 -10.46 5.85
C SER A 62 -1.06 -11.44 6.28
N THR A 63 -0.18 -11.01 7.18
CA THR A 63 0.93 -11.86 7.65
C THR A 63 1.03 -11.81 9.16
N PRO A 64 0.88 -12.94 9.88
CA PRO A 64 1.19 -12.99 11.30
C PRO A 64 2.68 -12.75 11.53
N LYS A 65 3.03 -12.08 12.63
CA LYS A 65 4.42 -11.81 13.03
C LYS A 65 4.79 -12.68 14.23
N ALA A 66 6.09 -12.97 14.35
CA ALA A 66 6.63 -13.78 15.45
C ALA A 66 6.43 -13.16 16.83
N ASP A 67 6.17 -11.86 16.92
CA ASP A 67 5.96 -11.12 18.16
C ASP A 67 4.48 -11.00 18.58
N GLY A 68 3.59 -11.80 17.95
CA GLY A 68 2.16 -11.81 18.23
C GLY A 68 1.38 -10.64 17.64
N ARG A 69 2.03 -9.77 16.84
CA ARG A 69 1.34 -8.78 16.01
C ARG A 69 0.91 -9.37 14.68
N LYS A 70 -0.04 -8.73 14.01
CA LYS A 70 -0.48 -9.08 12.66
C LYS A 70 -0.24 -7.92 11.72
N ASP A 71 0.51 -8.15 10.65
CA ASP A 71 0.55 -7.25 9.49
C ASP A 71 -0.81 -7.39 8.76
N PRO A 72 -1.68 -6.37 8.81
CA PRO A 72 -3.03 -6.48 8.29
C PRO A 72 -3.06 -6.66 6.77
N LEU A 73 -4.24 -6.95 6.24
CA LEU A 73 -4.44 -7.08 4.79
C LEU A 73 -3.94 -5.82 4.08
N HIS A 74 -3.01 -5.99 3.15
CA HIS A 74 -2.45 -4.86 2.41
C HIS A 74 -2.01 -5.26 0.99
N ALA A 75 -1.91 -4.25 0.12
CA ALA A 75 -1.31 -4.38 -1.20
C ALA A 75 0.07 -3.69 -1.22
N ASN A 76 1.09 -4.38 -1.73
CA ASN A 76 2.44 -3.82 -1.86
C ASN A 76 2.71 -3.41 -3.31
N PHE A 77 3.00 -2.13 -3.51
CA PHE A 77 3.39 -1.54 -4.79
C PHE A 77 4.90 -1.31 -4.81
N GLU A 78 5.56 -1.84 -5.84
CA GLU A 78 6.89 -1.40 -6.22
C GLU A 78 6.79 -0.15 -7.09
N ILE A 79 7.48 0.92 -6.70
CA ILE A 79 7.51 2.18 -7.40
C ILE A 79 8.83 2.28 -8.17
N THR A 80 8.74 2.48 -9.48
CA THR A 80 9.90 2.57 -10.38
C THR A 80 9.85 3.83 -11.25
N SER A 81 11.02 4.22 -11.75
CA SER A 81 11.14 5.26 -12.78
C SER A 81 10.66 4.77 -14.15
N GLU A 82 10.71 5.66 -15.14
CA GLU A 82 10.42 5.32 -16.54
C GLU A 82 11.36 4.24 -17.07
N GLU A 83 12.65 4.33 -16.72
CA GLU A 83 13.71 3.37 -17.07
C GLU A 83 13.63 2.06 -16.27
N GLY A 84 12.61 1.90 -15.40
CA GLY A 84 12.41 0.71 -14.60
C GLY A 84 13.30 0.62 -13.36
N GLN A 85 14.06 1.65 -13.01
CA GLN A 85 14.85 1.66 -11.78
C GLN A 85 13.95 1.75 -10.55
N ARG A 86 14.16 0.86 -9.57
CA ARG A 86 13.38 0.86 -8.33
C ARG A 86 13.70 2.07 -7.47
N ILE A 87 12.66 2.83 -7.14
CA ILE A 87 12.75 4.00 -6.26
C ILE A 87 12.44 3.60 -4.82
N THR A 88 11.30 2.95 -4.60
CA THR A 88 10.83 2.52 -3.27
C THR A 88 9.73 1.46 -3.41
N SER A 89 9.26 0.95 -2.28
CA SER A 89 7.99 0.22 -2.20
C SER A 89 7.03 0.92 -1.26
N VAL A 90 5.75 0.64 -1.44
CA VAL A 90 4.64 1.27 -0.72
C VAL A 90 3.60 0.23 -0.38
N HIS A 91 3.15 0.22 0.87
CA HIS A 91 2.08 -0.63 1.36
C HIS A 91 0.80 0.20 1.45
N TYR A 92 -0.23 -0.24 0.73
CA TYR A 92 -1.59 0.26 0.87
C TYR A 92 -2.38 -0.64 1.80
N TYR A 93 -2.91 -0.07 2.87
CA TYR A 93 -3.82 -0.69 3.81
C TYR A 93 -5.24 -0.16 3.56
N PRO A 94 -6.23 -1.02 3.27
CA PRO A 94 -7.63 -0.60 3.09
C PRO A 94 -8.21 -0.04 4.40
N ASN A 95 -7.77 -0.58 5.53
CA ASN A 95 -8.06 -0.06 6.87
C ASN A 95 -6.84 0.75 7.35
N PRO A 96 -6.96 2.07 7.60
CA PRO A 96 -5.82 2.92 7.92
C PRO A 96 -5.07 2.44 9.17
N LEU A 97 -3.73 2.46 9.11
CA LEU A 97 -2.84 2.21 10.24
C LEU A 97 -2.19 3.52 10.69
N GLY A 98 -2.33 3.83 11.98
CA GLY A 98 -1.86 5.12 12.52
C GLY A 98 -2.49 6.32 11.80
N GLY A 99 -3.73 6.17 11.31
CA GLY A 99 -4.46 7.19 10.56
C GLY A 99 -4.03 7.35 9.09
N LYS A 100 -3.21 6.44 8.53
CA LYS A 100 -2.74 6.48 7.14
C LYS A 100 -3.06 5.18 6.40
N ASN A 101 -3.59 5.29 5.18
CA ASN A 101 -3.75 4.13 4.28
C ASN A 101 -2.45 3.74 3.60
N VAL A 102 -1.48 4.65 3.51
CA VAL A 102 -0.26 4.44 2.71
C VAL A 102 0.98 4.59 3.58
N TRP A 103 1.81 3.56 3.54
CA TRP A 103 3.09 3.51 4.25
C TRP A 103 4.21 3.15 3.27
N PHE A 104 5.22 4.01 3.16
CA PHE A 104 6.40 3.71 2.37
C PHE A 104 7.30 2.73 3.12
N SER A 105 8.00 1.85 2.41
CA SER A 105 8.98 0.95 3.04
C SER A 105 10.17 1.70 3.64
N ARG A 106 10.49 2.89 3.12
CA ARG A 106 11.56 3.75 3.63
C ARG A 106 11.00 4.76 4.65
N PRO A 107 11.44 4.74 5.93
CA PRO A 107 10.91 5.61 6.98
C PRO A 107 11.04 7.11 6.71
N LYS A 108 12.04 7.52 5.92
CA LYS A 108 12.23 8.94 5.56
C LYS A 108 11.01 9.56 4.85
N TYR A 109 10.19 8.75 4.18
CA TYR A 109 8.94 9.20 3.54
C TYR A 109 7.72 9.16 4.48
N ASN A 110 7.91 8.68 5.71
CA ASN A 110 6.86 8.53 6.73
C ASN A 110 7.18 9.34 7.99
N ASP A 111 7.87 10.47 7.87
CA ASP A 111 8.25 11.31 9.02
C ASP A 111 9.15 10.55 10.03
N GLY A 112 9.96 9.59 9.54
CA GLY A 112 10.81 8.72 10.37
C GLY A 112 10.09 7.54 11.02
N LYS A 113 8.77 7.42 10.88
CA LYS A 113 7.95 6.38 11.52
C LYS A 113 7.96 5.07 10.73
N LYS A 114 7.78 3.95 11.44
CA LYS A 114 7.67 2.61 10.86
C LYS A 114 6.23 2.11 10.98
N VAL A 115 5.72 1.45 9.94
CA VAL A 115 4.35 0.93 9.93
C VAL A 115 4.12 -0.15 10.99
N ASN A 116 5.14 -0.97 11.27
CA ASN A 116 5.04 -2.08 12.22
C ASN A 116 4.61 -1.62 13.63
N ASP A 117 4.93 -0.39 14.01
CA ASP A 117 4.59 0.18 15.31
C ASP A 117 3.07 0.35 15.49
N TYR A 118 2.32 0.27 14.40
CA TYR A 118 0.85 0.37 14.34
C TYR A 118 0.16 -0.97 14.10
N PHE A 119 0.91 -2.08 14.00
CA PHE A 119 0.31 -3.39 13.78
C PHE A 119 -0.47 -3.83 15.03
N PRO A 120 -1.74 -4.25 14.87
CA PRO A 120 -2.53 -4.75 15.99
C PRO A 120 -1.93 -6.06 16.53
N LYS A 121 -2.11 -6.30 17.83
CA LYS A 121 -1.89 -7.62 18.44
C LYS A 121 -3.02 -8.56 18.02
N GLU A 122 -2.72 -9.85 17.86
CA GLU A 122 -3.71 -10.84 17.41
C GLU A 122 -4.94 -10.95 18.33
N GLU A 123 -4.80 -10.62 19.63
CA GLU A 123 -5.92 -10.63 20.59
C GLU A 123 -6.96 -9.50 20.40
N GLN A 124 -6.70 -8.51 19.53
CA GLN A 124 -7.63 -7.41 19.29
C GLN A 124 -8.53 -7.60 18.05
N SER A 125 -8.53 -8.81 17.46
CA SER A 125 -9.54 -9.22 16.47
C SER A 125 -10.69 -9.99 17.15
N GLY A 126 -11.16 -9.49 18.30
CA GLY A 126 -12.31 -10.02 19.01
C GLY A 126 -13.62 -9.63 18.34
N ASN A 127 -14.21 -10.60 17.63
CA ASN A 127 -15.63 -10.96 17.75
C ASN A 127 -16.65 -9.80 17.79
N GLY A 128 -17.11 -9.37 16.61
CA GLY A 128 -18.22 -8.42 16.47
C GLY A 128 -19.40 -9.04 15.72
N SER A 129 -20.46 -9.36 16.47
CA SER A 129 -21.86 -9.61 16.04
C SER A 129 -22.27 -11.05 15.68
N GLY A 130 -22.47 -11.85 16.73
CA GLY A 130 -23.43 -12.96 16.74
C GLY A 130 -24.22 -12.91 18.06
N GLY A 131 -24.98 -11.82 18.24
CA GLY A 131 -25.82 -11.61 19.41
C GLY A 131 -26.99 -12.59 19.41
N LYS A 132 -27.23 -13.19 20.58
CA LYS A 132 -28.42 -13.96 20.94
C LYS A 132 -29.71 -13.29 20.48
N ALA A 133 -30.59 -14.07 19.87
CA ALA A 133 -32.04 -14.07 20.10
C ALA A 133 -32.52 -15.51 19.94
#